data_AF-A0A316X5Z4-F1
#
_entry.id   AF-A0A316X5Z4-F1
#
_cell.length_a   1.000
_cell.length_b   1.000
_cell.length_c   1.000
_cell.angle_alpha   90.00
_cell.angle_beta   90.00
_cell.angle_gamma   90.00
#
_symmetry.space_group_name_H-M   'P 1'
#
loop_
_entity.id
_entity.type
_entity.pdbx_description
1 polymer ?
#
loop_
_entity_poly.entity_id
_entity_poly.type
_entity_poly.pdbx_seq_one_letter_code
_entity_poly.pdbx_strand_id
1 'polypeptide(L)'
;MMVFVTVLSFNACSDSGANQDANLNSNESKDFVVKDFGKTVPVGIQQENGKYKVSFMVSAQPFEIKDTKENEDFISMIRQAVKNESPIHVFTKANTNEIAKVEKATEEDARYFKSVLTKEVKSDATAARLASVIPNLATLNSLFAQIKSQSCGTSTASSPCITFRYPVDGCYARAHKMRQILNNAGYECEKQFVYGNLRASTGTCCVSWVYHVAVLVSFKNASGVVEKRIIDPSLNSTGPITDTAWRAACTNSTCGSTSVSSFANTAGNVYYRSPSGSLLYDNNLVNTNCTLTAFSALSGCTTPTPSTAHCGF
;
A
#
# COMPACT_ATOMS: atom_id res chain seq x y z
N MET A 1 -55.47 43.79 -17.27
CA MET A 1 -56.06 44.72 -16.29
C MET A 1 -54.91 45.36 -15.52
N MET A 2 -55.00 46.67 -15.34
CA MET A 2 -54.07 47.66 -14.74
C MET A 2 -53.09 47.13 -13.67
N VAL A 3 -51.76 47.37 -13.69
CA VAL A 3 -50.89 48.59 -13.64
C VAL A 3 -50.68 49.14 -12.20
N PHE A 4 -49.42 49.57 -11.95
CA PHE A 4 -48.84 50.52 -10.95
C PHE A 4 -47.97 49.87 -9.84
N VAL A 5 -46.62 49.93 -9.89
CA VAL A 5 -45.63 51.06 -9.71
C VAL A 5 -45.31 51.26 -8.21
N THR A 6 -44.06 51.34 -7.71
CA THR A 6 -43.01 52.39 -7.80
C THR A 6 -41.76 51.85 -7.08
N VAL A 7 -40.56 51.75 -7.68
CA VAL A 7 -39.41 52.69 -7.73
C VAL A 7 -39.03 53.35 -6.39
N LEU A 8 -37.77 53.16 -5.97
CA LEU A 8 -36.84 54.25 -5.61
C LEU A 8 -35.39 53.74 -5.54
N SER A 9 -34.54 54.44 -6.28
CA SER A 9 -33.09 54.33 -6.43
C SER A 9 -32.40 55.47 -5.70
N PHE A 10 -31.19 55.25 -5.17
CA PHE A 10 -30.20 56.31 -4.94
C PHE A 10 -28.82 55.87 -5.43
N ASN A 11 -28.26 56.66 -6.36
CA ASN A 11 -26.84 56.76 -6.66
C ASN A 11 -26.19 57.74 -5.67
N ALA A 12 -24.94 57.48 -5.27
CA ALA A 12 -23.98 58.54 -4.96
C ALA A 12 -22.55 58.01 -5.10
N CYS A 13 -21.79 58.66 -5.99
CA CYS A 13 -20.36 58.48 -6.23
C CYS A 13 -19.51 59.16 -5.13
N SER A 14 -18.29 58.67 -4.91
CA SER A 14 -17.13 59.53 -4.65
C SER A 14 -15.83 58.81 -5.00
N ASP A 15 -15.08 59.45 -5.88
CA ASP A 15 -13.77 59.09 -6.45
C ASP A 15 -12.63 59.39 -5.47
N SER A 16 -11.42 58.88 -5.78
CA SER A 16 -10.07 59.43 -5.51
C SER A 16 -9.06 58.37 -5.06
N GLY A 17 -8.04 58.10 -5.88
CA GLY A 17 -6.80 57.48 -5.39
C GLY A 17 -6.02 56.71 -6.45
N ALA A 18 -5.46 57.42 -7.43
CA ALA A 18 -4.40 56.88 -8.27
C ALA A 18 -3.13 56.60 -7.43
N ASN A 19 -2.60 55.39 -7.53
CA ASN A 19 -1.16 55.17 -7.53
C ASN A 19 -0.85 53.90 -8.32
N GLN A 20 -0.29 54.10 -9.51
CA GLN A 20 0.54 53.10 -10.17
C GLN A 20 1.82 52.99 -9.36
N ASP A 21 2.15 51.79 -8.89
CA ASP A 21 3.53 51.43 -8.62
C ASP A 21 3.84 50.11 -9.32
N ALA A 22 4.97 50.16 -10.02
CA ALA A 22 5.50 49.16 -10.90
C ALA A 22 6.26 48.06 -10.13
N ASN A 23 6.39 46.91 -10.80
CA ASN A 23 7.35 45.85 -10.52
C ASN A 23 7.28 45.17 -9.14
N LEU A 24 6.47 44.11 -9.09
CA LEU A 24 6.90 42.90 -8.42
C LEU A 24 6.85 41.75 -9.43
N ASN A 25 8.04 41.32 -9.85
CA ASN A 25 8.26 40.04 -10.49
C ASN A 25 7.73 38.94 -9.56
N SER A 26 6.46 38.57 -9.70
CA SER A 26 5.99 37.29 -9.21
C SER A 26 6.56 36.23 -10.15
N ASN A 27 7.66 35.61 -9.73
CA ASN A 27 8.02 34.29 -10.25
C ASN A 27 6.76 33.43 -10.13
N GLU A 28 6.16 33.10 -11.27
CA GLU A 28 5.05 32.16 -11.36
C GLU A 28 5.51 30.82 -10.76
N SER A 29 5.29 30.62 -9.47
CA SER A 29 5.23 29.29 -8.90
C SER A 29 4.10 28.59 -9.64
N LYS A 30 4.44 27.54 -10.39
CA LYS A 30 3.42 26.63 -10.92
C LYS A 30 2.72 26.01 -9.71
N ASP A 31 1.63 26.61 -9.26
CA ASP A 31 0.82 26.13 -8.15
C ASP A 31 0.18 24.80 -8.56
N PHE A 32 0.86 23.71 -8.26
CA PHE A 32 0.26 22.40 -8.31
C PHE A 32 -0.59 22.23 -7.04
N VAL A 33 -1.81 21.72 -7.21
CA VAL A 33 -2.66 21.38 -6.08
C VAL A 33 -1.96 20.31 -5.25
N VAL A 34 -1.71 20.63 -3.99
CA VAL A 34 -1.07 19.73 -3.02
C VAL A 34 -2.15 18.91 -2.33
N LYS A 35 -1.97 17.59 -2.27
CA LYS A 35 -2.83 16.66 -1.55
C LYS A 35 -2.12 16.19 -0.29
N ASP A 36 -2.81 16.27 0.84
CA ASP A 36 -2.35 15.67 2.08
C ASP A 36 -2.40 14.13 1.97
N PHE A 37 -1.23 13.48 2.04
CA PHE A 37 -1.12 12.03 2.08
C PHE A 37 -1.26 11.49 3.52
N GLY A 38 -0.92 12.31 4.51
CA GLY A 38 -0.91 11.98 5.92
C GLY A 38 0.50 11.65 6.46
N LYS A 39 0.51 11.19 7.71
CA LYS A 39 1.75 10.75 8.37
C LYS A 39 2.08 9.30 8.03
N THR A 40 3.35 9.03 7.81
CA THR A 40 3.84 7.68 7.51
C THR A 40 5.32 7.55 7.87
N VAL A 41 5.84 6.33 7.82
CA VAL A 41 7.27 6.03 8.00
C VAL A 41 7.87 5.64 6.65
N PRO A 42 8.84 6.39 6.11
CA PRO A 42 9.57 5.97 4.93
C PRO A 42 10.52 4.82 5.29
N VAL A 43 10.56 3.82 4.41
CA VAL A 43 11.29 2.57 4.65
C VAL A 43 12.38 2.31 3.59
N GLY A 44 12.52 3.21 2.63
CA GLY A 44 13.55 3.16 1.62
C GLY A 44 13.56 4.42 0.77
N ILE A 45 14.75 4.78 0.30
CA ILE A 45 14.97 5.85 -0.66
C ILE A 45 16.14 5.48 -1.57
N GLN A 46 15.92 5.56 -2.88
CA GLN A 46 16.94 5.20 -3.89
C GLN A 46 16.92 6.21 -5.02
N GLN A 47 18.11 6.66 -5.45
CA GLN A 47 18.24 7.57 -6.58
C GLN A 47 18.19 6.79 -7.89
N GLU A 48 17.37 7.22 -8.83
CA GLU A 48 17.23 6.62 -10.15
C GLU A 48 16.83 7.72 -11.16
N ASN A 49 17.63 7.88 -12.22
CA ASN A 49 17.34 8.78 -13.35
C ASN A 49 16.96 10.23 -12.95
N GLY A 50 17.73 10.85 -12.05
CA GLY A 50 17.50 12.24 -11.62
C GLY A 50 16.30 12.44 -10.70
N LYS A 51 15.76 11.36 -10.15
CA LYS A 51 14.72 11.38 -9.10
C LYS A 51 15.10 10.43 -7.98
N TYR A 52 14.47 10.59 -6.83
CA TYR A 52 14.48 9.58 -5.78
C TYR A 52 13.16 8.83 -5.77
N LYS A 53 13.24 7.49 -5.82
CA LYS A 53 12.12 6.62 -5.48
C LYS A 53 12.08 6.44 -3.97
N VAL A 54 10.92 6.66 -3.38
CA VAL A 54 10.66 6.59 -1.94
C VAL A 54 9.62 5.51 -1.69
N SER A 55 9.86 4.67 -0.69
CA SER A 55 8.91 3.67 -0.21
C SER A 55 8.41 4.03 1.19
N PHE A 56 7.12 3.85 1.43
CA PHE A 56 6.50 4.06 2.73
C PHE A 56 6.05 2.73 3.34
N MET A 57 5.90 2.68 4.66
CA MET A 57 5.36 1.51 5.33
C MET A 57 3.95 1.18 4.82
N VAL A 58 3.61 -0.10 4.82
CA VAL A 58 2.31 -0.66 4.38
C VAL A 58 2.03 -0.51 2.88
N SER A 59 2.07 0.70 2.29
CA SER A 59 1.80 0.85 0.86
C SER A 59 2.89 0.17 0.01
N ALA A 60 2.48 -0.60 -0.99
CA ALA A 60 3.41 -1.20 -1.95
C ALA A 60 3.82 -0.22 -3.06
N GLN A 61 3.15 0.93 -3.20
CA GLN A 61 3.39 1.87 -4.28
C GLN A 61 4.73 2.60 -4.12
N PRO A 62 5.51 2.77 -5.20
CA PRO A 62 6.62 3.70 -5.21
C PRO A 62 6.12 5.15 -5.30
N PHE A 63 6.73 6.02 -4.50
CA PHE A 63 6.61 7.46 -4.59
C PHE A 63 7.87 8.06 -5.19
N GLU A 64 7.79 9.26 -5.74
CA GLU A 64 8.95 9.93 -6.33
C GLU A 64 9.11 11.37 -5.84
N ILE A 65 10.34 11.81 -5.65
CA ILE A 65 10.69 13.22 -5.43
C ILE A 65 11.83 13.59 -6.38
N LYS A 66 11.72 14.74 -7.06
CA LYS A 66 12.75 15.19 -8.01
C LYS A 66 14.01 15.62 -7.26
N ASP A 67 15.16 15.27 -7.82
CA ASP A 67 16.47 15.69 -7.29
C ASP A 67 16.77 17.12 -7.76
N THR A 68 16.19 18.09 -7.05
CA THR A 68 16.37 19.52 -7.32
C THR A 68 16.76 20.25 -6.05
N LYS A 69 17.33 21.45 -6.20
CA LYS A 69 17.80 22.25 -5.05
C LYS A 69 16.67 22.59 -4.09
N GLU A 70 15.46 22.79 -4.61
CA GLU A 70 14.27 23.09 -3.81
C GLU A 70 13.82 21.92 -2.93
N ASN A 71 14.13 20.69 -3.34
CA ASN A 71 13.73 19.47 -2.63
C ASN A 71 14.82 18.92 -1.70
N GLU A 72 16.00 19.54 -1.64
CA GLU A 72 17.16 19.00 -0.92
C GLU A 72 16.86 18.75 0.57
N ASP A 73 16.17 19.70 1.22
CA ASP A 73 15.78 19.57 2.62
C ASP A 73 14.75 18.46 2.83
N PHE A 74 13.78 18.31 1.93
CA PHE A 74 12.80 17.22 1.97
C PHE A 74 13.45 15.85 1.77
N ILE A 75 14.39 15.75 0.81
CA ILE A 75 15.16 14.53 0.56
C ILE A 75 16.01 14.17 1.79
N SER A 76 16.65 15.17 2.41
CA SER A 76 17.43 14.99 3.64
C SER A 76 16.56 14.47 4.79
N MET A 77 15.37 15.05 4.98
CA MET A 77 14.39 14.57 5.97
C MET A 77 13.95 13.13 5.72
N ILE A 78 13.64 12.78 4.47
CA ILE A 78 13.26 11.41 4.10
C ILE A 78 14.41 10.44 4.39
N ARG A 79 15.66 10.76 4.00
CA ARG A 79 16.83 9.91 4.27
C ARG A 79 17.02 9.65 5.77
N GLN A 80 16.92 10.70 6.57
CA GLN A 80 17.06 10.58 8.02
C GLN A 80 15.92 9.75 8.61
N ALA A 81 14.69 9.93 8.12
CA ALA A 81 13.54 9.16 8.54
C ALA A 81 13.63 7.68 8.16
N VAL A 82 14.14 7.35 6.96
CA VAL A 82 14.45 5.98 6.53
C VAL A 82 15.48 5.34 7.46
N LYS A 83 16.57 6.06 7.77
CA LYS A 83 17.64 5.56 8.64
C LYS A 83 17.13 5.22 10.05
N ASN A 84 16.23 6.05 10.58
CA ASN A 84 15.77 5.93 11.97
C ASN A 84 14.43 5.19 12.11
N GLU A 85 13.79 4.82 11.00
CA GLU A 85 12.41 4.32 10.96
C GLU A 85 11.44 5.25 11.71
N SER A 86 11.56 6.56 11.48
CA SER A 86 10.78 7.60 12.15
C SER A 86 9.73 8.22 11.24
N PRO A 87 8.58 8.68 11.77
CA PRO A 87 7.52 9.24 10.93
C PRO A 87 7.86 10.63 10.37
N ILE A 88 7.22 10.94 9.26
CA ILE A 88 7.14 12.27 8.61
C ILE A 88 5.71 12.49 8.11
N HIS A 89 5.35 13.74 7.87
CA HIS A 89 4.09 14.10 7.20
C HIS A 89 4.38 14.39 5.73
N VAL A 90 3.71 13.67 4.84
CA VAL A 90 3.94 13.72 3.40
C VAL A 90 2.77 14.42 2.71
N PHE A 91 3.11 15.24 1.71
CA PHE A 91 2.14 15.80 0.79
C PHE A 91 2.56 15.45 -0.64
N THR A 92 1.60 15.05 -1.47
CA THR A 92 1.85 14.72 -2.88
C THR A 92 1.20 15.75 -3.80
N LYS A 93 1.64 15.78 -5.06
CA LYS A 93 0.91 16.50 -6.10
C LYS A 93 -0.41 15.76 -6.37
N ALA A 94 -1.48 16.51 -6.61
CA ALA A 94 -2.79 15.95 -6.86
C ALA A 94 -2.75 14.90 -7.98
N ASN A 95 -3.38 13.75 -7.73
CA ASN A 95 -3.49 12.62 -8.66
C ASN A 95 -2.15 12.03 -9.13
N THR A 96 -1.07 12.20 -8.38
CA THR A 96 0.21 11.54 -8.64
C THR A 96 0.81 10.96 -7.35
N ASN A 97 1.86 10.14 -7.49
CA ASN A 97 2.73 9.71 -6.40
C ASN A 97 3.99 10.60 -6.29
N GLU A 98 3.99 11.79 -6.89
CA GLU A 98 5.09 12.74 -6.77
C GLU A 98 4.95 13.50 -5.44
N ILE A 99 5.96 13.40 -4.57
CA ILE A 99 6.06 14.11 -3.31
C ILE A 99 6.30 15.59 -3.62
N ALA A 100 5.44 16.42 -3.06
CA ALA A 100 5.45 17.87 -3.18
C ALA A 100 6.13 18.54 -1.98
N LYS A 101 5.91 18.00 -0.78
CA LYS A 101 6.37 18.59 0.48
C LYS A 101 6.50 17.49 1.54
N VAL A 102 7.44 17.70 2.46
CA VAL A 102 7.59 16.88 3.65
C VAL A 102 7.69 17.78 4.89
N GLU A 103 6.98 17.42 5.94
CA GLU A 103 7.04 18.08 7.24
C GLU A 103 7.47 17.11 8.34
N LYS A 104 8.00 17.65 9.44
CA LYS A 104 8.38 16.87 10.61
C LYS A 104 7.11 16.34 11.29
N ALA A 105 7.15 15.08 11.69
CA ALA A 105 6.11 14.52 12.55
C ALA A 105 6.23 15.08 13.99
N THR A 106 5.13 15.06 14.74
CA THR A 106 5.14 15.49 16.14
C THR A 106 5.69 14.38 17.06
N GLU A 107 5.91 14.71 18.34
CA GLU A 107 6.30 13.70 19.34
C GLU A 107 5.19 12.67 19.59
N GLU A 108 3.93 13.08 19.50
CA GLU A 108 2.76 12.18 19.54
C GLU A 108 2.80 11.20 18.37
N ASP A 109 3.06 11.69 17.15
CA ASP A 109 3.19 10.84 15.97
C ASP A 109 4.33 9.83 16.17
N ALA A 110 5.50 10.27 16.65
CA ALA A 110 6.63 9.39 16.93
C ALA A 110 6.28 8.30 17.96
N ARG A 111 5.58 8.65 19.05
CA ARG A 111 5.10 7.69 20.05
C ARG A 111 4.10 6.70 19.46
N TYR A 112 3.15 7.18 18.67
CA TYR A 112 2.16 6.35 17.99
C TYR A 112 2.83 5.34 17.04
N PHE A 113 3.68 5.79 16.12
CA PHE A 113 4.32 4.90 15.14
C PHE A 113 5.24 3.87 15.79
N LYS A 114 5.94 4.23 16.87
CA LYS A 114 6.73 3.26 17.66
C LYS A 114 5.87 2.17 18.32
N SER A 115 4.62 2.49 18.67
CA SER A 115 3.70 1.53 19.31
C SER A 115 3.08 0.54 18.31
N VAL A 116 2.84 0.97 17.06
CA VAL A 116 2.19 0.15 16.03
C VAL A 116 3.18 -0.57 15.11
N LEU A 117 4.34 0.04 14.81
CA LEU A 117 5.43 -0.55 14.06
C LEU A 117 6.56 -0.90 15.04
N THR A 118 6.56 -2.15 15.52
CA THR A 118 7.33 -2.57 16.69
C THR A 118 8.32 -3.69 16.36
N LYS A 119 9.40 -3.82 17.15
CA LYS A 119 10.28 -5.00 17.12
C LYS A 119 9.74 -6.17 17.95
N GLU A 120 8.70 -5.92 18.76
CA GLU A 120 8.11 -6.94 19.62
C GLU A 120 7.32 -7.95 18.80
N VAL A 121 7.63 -9.23 19.02
CA VAL A 121 6.87 -10.33 18.44
C VAL A 121 5.64 -10.57 19.29
N LYS A 122 4.46 -10.22 18.76
CA LYS A 122 3.17 -10.49 19.42
C LYS A 122 2.70 -11.90 19.09
N SER A 123 2.42 -12.69 20.13
CA SER A 123 1.78 -14.00 19.98
C SER A 123 0.31 -13.82 19.61
N ASP A 124 -0.22 -14.75 18.81
CA ASP A 124 -1.64 -14.85 18.51
C ASP A 124 -2.16 -16.13 19.16
N ALA A 125 -2.95 -15.97 20.23
CA ALA A 125 -3.52 -17.08 20.99
C ALA A 125 -4.46 -17.94 20.13
N THR A 126 -5.09 -17.36 19.10
CA THR A 126 -5.90 -18.08 18.13
C THR A 126 -5.01 -18.94 17.25
N ALA A 127 -3.92 -18.36 16.73
CA ALA A 127 -2.95 -19.07 15.90
C ALA A 127 -2.30 -20.27 16.62
N ALA A 128 -2.09 -20.18 17.93
CA ALA A 128 -1.52 -21.26 18.74
C ALA A 128 -2.35 -22.56 18.76
N ARG A 129 -3.65 -22.48 18.38
CA ARG A 129 -4.56 -23.63 18.34
C ARG A 129 -4.77 -24.19 16.94
N LEU A 130 -4.20 -23.55 15.90
CA LEU A 130 -4.37 -23.92 14.51
C LEU A 130 -3.24 -24.83 14.04
N ALA A 131 -3.51 -25.70 13.07
CA ALA A 131 -2.49 -26.55 12.49
C ALA A 131 -1.62 -25.75 11.50
N SER A 132 -0.31 -25.69 11.74
CA SER A 132 0.63 -25.00 10.84
C SER A 132 1.01 -25.80 9.59
N VAL A 133 0.57 -27.06 9.47
CA VAL A 133 0.87 -27.95 8.34
C VAL A 133 -0.41 -28.60 7.83
N ILE A 134 -0.76 -28.32 6.58
CA ILE A 134 -1.89 -28.92 5.87
C ILE A 134 -1.61 -30.40 5.59
N PRO A 135 -2.60 -31.30 5.73
CA PRO A 135 -2.36 -32.74 5.68
C PRO A 135 -1.97 -33.29 4.32
N ASN A 136 -2.36 -32.67 3.21
CA ASN A 136 -2.08 -33.16 1.85
C ASN A 136 -2.33 -32.08 0.77
N LEU A 137 -1.90 -32.38 -0.46
CA LEU A 137 -2.09 -31.53 -1.65
C LEU A 137 -3.57 -31.26 -1.97
N ALA A 138 -4.45 -32.24 -1.77
CA ALA A 138 -5.88 -32.06 -2.04
C ALA A 138 -6.50 -30.99 -1.14
N THR A 139 -6.12 -30.97 0.14
CA THR A 139 -6.56 -29.95 1.10
C THR A 139 -5.99 -28.57 0.75
N LEU A 140 -4.72 -28.50 0.33
CA LEU A 140 -4.11 -27.26 -0.16
C LEU A 140 -4.88 -26.70 -1.37
N ASN A 141 -5.24 -27.55 -2.34
CA ASN A 141 -6.00 -27.15 -3.52
C ASN A 141 -7.43 -26.70 -3.17
N SER A 142 -8.08 -27.35 -2.19
CA SER A 142 -9.37 -26.92 -1.66
C SER A 142 -9.29 -25.52 -1.05
N LEU A 143 -8.26 -25.26 -0.23
CA LEU A 143 -8.05 -23.93 0.38
C LEU A 143 -7.75 -22.86 -0.67
N PHE A 144 -6.97 -23.18 -1.70
CA PHE A 144 -6.78 -22.30 -2.85
C PHE A 144 -8.11 -21.95 -3.53
N ALA A 145 -8.95 -22.95 -3.80
CA ALA A 145 -10.26 -22.75 -4.41
C ALA A 145 -11.18 -21.88 -3.53
N GLN A 146 -11.18 -22.11 -2.22
CA GLN A 146 -11.92 -21.28 -1.25
C GLN A 146 -11.45 -19.82 -1.28
N ILE A 147 -10.14 -19.58 -1.23
CA ILE A 147 -9.57 -18.23 -1.35
C ILE A 147 -9.97 -17.56 -2.67
N LYS A 148 -9.80 -18.28 -3.79
CA LYS A 148 -10.12 -17.77 -5.12
C LYS A 148 -11.62 -17.48 -5.25
N SER A 149 -12.49 -18.24 -4.60
CA SER A 149 -13.94 -17.98 -4.58
C SER A 149 -14.30 -16.63 -3.96
N GLN A 150 -13.45 -16.11 -3.07
CA GLN A 150 -13.64 -14.79 -2.43
C GLN A 150 -13.09 -13.62 -3.27
N SER A 151 -12.67 -13.84 -4.51
CA SER A 151 -12.17 -12.77 -5.38
C SER A 151 -13.26 -11.76 -5.72
N CYS A 152 -12.95 -10.46 -5.67
CA CYS A 152 -13.87 -9.42 -6.15
C CYS A 152 -14.22 -9.63 -7.63
N GLY A 153 -15.50 -9.50 -7.97
CA GLY A 153 -16.04 -9.74 -9.32
C GLY A 153 -16.55 -11.16 -9.57
N THR A 154 -16.49 -12.07 -8.58
CA THR A 154 -17.19 -13.36 -8.63
C THR A 154 -18.56 -13.25 -7.94
N SER A 155 -19.49 -14.12 -8.31
CA SER A 155 -20.80 -14.24 -7.64
C SER A 155 -20.74 -14.98 -6.29
N THR A 156 -19.60 -15.59 -5.96
CA THR A 156 -19.40 -16.41 -4.76
C THR A 156 -18.75 -15.67 -3.60
N ALA A 157 -18.19 -14.48 -3.84
CA ALA A 157 -17.50 -13.70 -2.82
C ALA A 157 -18.47 -13.03 -1.85
N SER A 158 -18.17 -13.12 -0.55
CA SER A 158 -18.83 -12.31 0.47
C SER A 158 -18.09 -11.00 0.70
N SER A 159 -18.78 -10.00 1.26
CA SER A 159 -18.16 -8.71 1.57
C SER A 159 -17.33 -8.74 2.88
N PRO A 160 -16.14 -8.12 2.93
CA PRO A 160 -15.41 -7.58 1.78
C PRO A 160 -14.73 -8.70 0.98
N CYS A 161 -14.89 -8.64 -0.34
CA CYS A 161 -14.21 -9.55 -1.27
C CYS A 161 -12.70 -9.24 -1.33
N ILE A 162 -11.89 -10.21 -1.77
CA ILE A 162 -10.44 -10.04 -1.92
C ILE A 162 -10.15 -9.41 -3.29
N THR A 163 -9.45 -8.28 -3.28
CA THR A 163 -9.23 -7.42 -4.43
C THR A 163 -8.08 -7.90 -5.34
N PHE A 164 -8.00 -9.20 -5.65
CA PHE A 164 -6.92 -9.76 -6.47
C PHE A 164 -6.81 -9.12 -7.87
N ARG A 165 -7.93 -8.70 -8.44
CA ARG A 165 -7.99 -8.01 -9.75
C ARG A 165 -7.41 -6.59 -9.74
N TYR A 166 -7.08 -6.05 -8.57
CA TYR A 166 -6.44 -4.74 -8.41
C TYR A 166 -5.06 -4.90 -7.75
N PRO A 167 -4.03 -5.19 -8.55
CA PRO A 167 -2.69 -5.48 -8.04
C PRO A 167 -1.89 -4.24 -7.64
N VAL A 168 -2.38 -3.03 -7.89
CA VAL A 168 -1.61 -1.78 -7.69
C VAL A 168 -1.08 -1.62 -6.26
N ASP A 169 -1.93 -1.89 -5.26
CA ASP A 169 -1.58 -1.82 -3.83
C ASP A 169 -2.47 -2.80 -3.03
N GLY A 170 -2.36 -2.82 -1.70
CA GLY A 170 -3.23 -3.61 -0.82
C GLY A 170 -2.85 -5.08 -0.67
N CYS A 171 -1.65 -5.48 -1.08
CA CYS A 171 -1.17 -6.86 -0.97
C CYS A 171 -1.20 -7.38 0.48
N TYR A 172 -0.88 -6.51 1.44
CA TYR A 172 -0.96 -6.76 2.88
C TYR A 172 -2.37 -7.17 3.32
N ALA A 173 -3.41 -6.43 2.88
CA ALA A 173 -4.80 -6.72 3.20
C ALA A 173 -5.27 -8.02 2.52
N ARG A 174 -4.92 -8.24 1.24
CA ARG A 174 -5.22 -9.49 0.53
C ARG A 174 -4.61 -10.69 1.26
N ALA A 175 -3.33 -10.63 1.60
CA ALA A 175 -2.63 -11.71 2.29
C ALA A 175 -3.22 -11.99 3.67
N HIS A 176 -3.61 -10.96 4.42
CA HIS A 176 -4.22 -11.16 5.73
C HIS A 176 -5.64 -11.72 5.64
N LYS A 177 -6.41 -11.36 4.60
CA LYS A 177 -7.72 -11.98 4.33
C LYS A 177 -7.59 -13.43 3.86
N MET A 178 -6.57 -13.76 3.07
CA MET A 178 -6.25 -15.15 2.73
C MET A 178 -5.96 -15.97 3.98
N ARG A 179 -5.13 -15.45 4.90
CA ARG A 179 -4.89 -16.09 6.20
C ARG A 179 -6.19 -16.35 6.97
N GLN A 180 -7.10 -15.38 7.04
CA GLN A 180 -8.38 -15.59 7.74
C GLN A 180 -9.15 -16.80 7.19
N ILE A 181 -9.14 -17.02 5.87
CA ILE A 181 -9.79 -18.17 5.24
C ILE A 181 -9.10 -19.48 5.67
N LEU A 182 -7.75 -19.51 5.76
CA LEU A 182 -7.04 -20.67 6.31
C LEU A 182 -7.40 -20.90 7.78
N ASN A 183 -7.43 -19.83 8.60
CA ASN A 183 -7.73 -19.93 10.03
C ASN A 183 -9.15 -20.45 10.26
N ASN A 184 -10.12 -20.02 9.46
CA ASN A 184 -11.50 -20.52 9.50
C ASN A 184 -11.58 -22.02 9.14
N ALA A 185 -10.62 -22.52 8.36
CA ALA A 185 -10.49 -23.94 8.03
C ALA A 185 -9.60 -24.72 9.03
N GLY A 186 -9.15 -24.09 10.12
CA GLY A 186 -8.34 -24.74 11.15
C GLY A 186 -6.83 -24.71 10.92
N TYR A 187 -6.34 -23.93 9.95
CA TYR A 187 -4.93 -23.88 9.57
C TYR A 187 -4.32 -22.50 9.75
N GLU A 188 -3.05 -22.46 10.14
CA GLU A 188 -2.24 -21.24 10.13
C GLU A 188 -1.20 -21.30 9.01
N CYS A 189 -0.65 -20.14 8.64
CA CYS A 189 0.37 -20.01 7.63
C CYS A 189 1.50 -19.07 8.05
N GLU A 190 2.52 -18.99 7.21
CA GLU A 190 3.50 -17.92 7.24
C GLU A 190 3.10 -16.82 6.24
N LYS A 191 3.75 -15.67 6.31
CA LYS A 191 3.78 -14.69 5.22
C LYS A 191 5.19 -14.64 4.65
N GLN A 192 5.31 -14.54 3.33
CA GLN A 192 6.57 -14.20 2.69
C GLN A 192 6.48 -12.78 2.15
N PHE A 193 7.34 -11.91 2.65
CA PHE A 193 7.54 -10.56 2.14
C PHE A 193 8.74 -10.55 1.21
N VAL A 194 8.60 -10.02 0.00
CA VAL A 194 9.70 -9.78 -0.95
C VAL A 194 9.83 -8.28 -1.18
N TYR A 195 11.05 -7.77 -1.21
CA TYR A 195 11.36 -6.34 -1.34
C TYR A 195 12.28 -6.12 -2.54
N GLY A 196 12.20 -4.94 -3.16
CA GLY A 196 13.10 -4.55 -4.24
C GLY A 196 12.48 -3.54 -5.18
N ASN A 197 13.05 -3.44 -6.38
CA ASN A 197 12.42 -2.76 -7.51
C ASN A 197 11.54 -3.79 -8.23
N LEU A 198 10.34 -4.02 -7.72
CA LEU A 198 9.48 -5.10 -8.20
C LEU A 198 8.57 -4.61 -9.32
N ARG A 199 8.36 -5.46 -10.32
CA ARG A 199 7.40 -5.22 -11.39
C ARG A 199 6.67 -6.51 -11.73
N ALA A 200 5.36 -6.44 -11.82
CA ALA A 200 4.52 -7.57 -12.15
C ALA A 200 3.58 -7.24 -13.31
N SER A 201 3.25 -8.27 -14.09
CA SER A 201 2.29 -8.17 -15.19
C SER A 201 1.01 -8.93 -14.83
N THR A 202 -0.12 -8.31 -15.16
CA THR A 202 -1.44 -8.97 -15.15
C THR A 202 -1.74 -9.72 -16.45
N GLY A 203 -0.83 -9.65 -17.43
CA GLY A 203 -1.07 -10.03 -18.82
C GLY A 203 -1.56 -8.86 -19.69
N THR A 204 -2.25 -7.87 -19.10
CA THR A 204 -2.77 -6.69 -19.84
C THR A 204 -2.11 -5.38 -19.45
N CYS A 205 -1.58 -5.28 -18.23
CA CYS A 205 -0.90 -4.10 -17.73
C CYS A 205 0.14 -4.47 -16.67
N CYS A 206 1.09 -3.56 -16.47
CA CYS A 206 2.17 -3.71 -15.49
C CYS A 206 1.90 -2.84 -14.26
N VAL A 207 2.34 -3.33 -13.10
CA VAL A 207 2.41 -2.58 -11.84
C VAL A 207 3.84 -2.57 -11.32
N SER A 208 4.17 -1.58 -10.50
CA SER A 208 5.47 -1.46 -9.83
C SER A 208 5.26 -1.43 -8.33
N TRP A 209 6.10 -2.18 -7.61
CA TRP A 209 6.04 -2.26 -6.16
C TRP A 209 7.42 -2.09 -5.52
N VAL A 210 7.40 -1.60 -4.29
CA VAL A 210 8.59 -1.54 -3.42
C VAL A 210 8.73 -2.82 -2.58
N TYR A 211 7.60 -3.53 -2.39
CA TYR A 211 7.54 -4.85 -1.79
C TYR A 211 6.24 -5.56 -2.21
N HIS A 212 6.18 -6.88 -2.07
CA HIS A 212 4.95 -7.67 -2.21
C HIS A 212 4.86 -8.72 -1.10
N VAL A 213 3.65 -9.18 -0.79
CA VAL A 213 3.40 -10.19 0.24
C VAL A 213 2.26 -11.13 -0.14
N ALA A 214 2.43 -12.40 0.19
CA ALA A 214 1.41 -13.44 0.08
C ALA A 214 1.53 -14.44 1.25
N VAL A 215 0.54 -15.34 1.37
CA VAL A 215 0.59 -16.43 2.36
C VAL A 215 1.52 -17.54 1.85
N LEU A 216 2.40 -18.01 2.74
CA LEU A 216 3.29 -19.14 2.52
C LEU A 216 2.79 -20.32 3.36
N VAL A 217 2.35 -21.37 2.68
CA VAL A 217 1.56 -22.42 3.29
C VAL A 217 2.35 -23.72 3.29
N SER A 218 2.49 -24.34 4.46
CA SER A 218 3.14 -25.64 4.61
C SER A 218 2.13 -26.78 4.45
N PHE A 219 2.47 -27.81 3.69
CA PHE A 219 1.62 -28.99 3.47
C PHE A 219 2.46 -30.26 3.32
N LYS A 220 1.90 -31.43 3.62
CA LYS A 220 2.56 -32.71 3.33
C LYS A 220 2.33 -33.12 1.87
N ASN A 221 3.39 -33.48 1.15
CA ASN A 221 3.29 -34.06 -0.19
C ASN A 221 2.87 -35.54 -0.15
N ALA A 222 2.81 -36.21 -1.31
CA ALA A 222 2.41 -37.61 -1.40
C ALA A 222 3.31 -38.58 -0.60
N SER A 223 4.57 -38.21 -0.39
CA SER A 223 5.55 -38.97 0.41
C SER A 223 5.52 -38.59 1.89
N GLY A 224 4.61 -37.71 2.33
CA GLY A 224 4.51 -37.23 3.71
C GLY A 224 5.52 -36.15 4.09
N VAL A 225 6.37 -35.70 3.16
CA VAL A 225 7.36 -34.65 3.37
C VAL A 225 6.69 -33.28 3.36
N VAL A 226 7.06 -32.41 4.31
CA VAL A 226 6.52 -31.04 4.36
C VAL A 226 7.18 -30.19 3.29
N GLU A 227 6.35 -29.62 2.42
CA GLU A 227 6.72 -28.63 1.41
C GLU A 227 5.97 -27.31 1.67
N LYS A 228 6.45 -26.23 1.05
CA LYS A 228 5.79 -24.92 1.11
C LYS A 228 5.36 -24.44 -0.28
N ARG A 229 4.23 -23.75 -0.35
CA ARG A 229 3.74 -23.06 -1.56
C ARG A 229 3.16 -21.70 -1.21
N ILE A 230 3.29 -20.75 -2.13
CA ILE A 230 2.61 -19.47 -2.07
C ILE A 230 1.21 -19.63 -2.67
N ILE A 231 0.21 -19.05 -2.00
CA ILE A 231 -1.10 -18.78 -2.60
C ILE A 231 -1.20 -17.28 -2.84
N ASP A 232 -1.28 -16.89 -4.11
CA ASP A 232 -1.48 -15.50 -4.53
C ASP A 232 -2.23 -15.43 -5.87
N PRO A 233 -3.58 -15.44 -5.85
CA PRO A 233 -4.39 -15.29 -7.06
C PRO A 233 -4.19 -13.97 -7.83
N SER A 234 -3.54 -12.94 -7.25
CA SER A 234 -3.22 -11.72 -8.01
C SER A 234 -2.07 -11.89 -9.01
N LEU A 235 -1.23 -12.93 -8.83
CA LEU A 235 -0.15 -13.28 -9.76
C LEU A 235 -0.32 -14.65 -10.40
N ASN A 236 -0.92 -15.62 -9.70
CA ASN A 236 -1.21 -16.93 -10.27
C ASN A 236 -2.62 -17.40 -9.90
N SER A 237 -3.53 -17.31 -10.86
CA SER A 237 -4.94 -17.66 -10.68
C SER A 237 -5.23 -19.16 -10.81
N THR A 238 -4.23 -19.98 -11.18
CA THR A 238 -4.42 -21.41 -11.48
C THR A 238 -4.19 -22.33 -10.29
N GLY A 239 -3.40 -21.92 -9.30
CA GLY A 239 -3.11 -22.74 -8.12
C GLY A 239 -2.00 -22.20 -7.22
N PRO A 240 -1.65 -22.93 -6.15
CA PRO A 240 -0.46 -22.66 -5.36
C PRO A 240 0.82 -22.86 -6.19
N ILE A 241 1.81 -21.98 -6.03
CA ILE A 241 3.10 -22.05 -6.74
C ILE A 241 4.28 -22.06 -5.76
N THR A 242 5.47 -22.41 -6.23
CA THR A 242 6.68 -22.28 -5.39
C THR A 242 6.95 -20.82 -5.08
N ASP A 243 7.58 -20.56 -3.94
CA ASP A 243 7.99 -19.22 -3.54
C ASP A 243 9.00 -18.60 -4.53
N THR A 244 9.90 -19.43 -5.10
CA THR A 244 10.79 -19.00 -6.18
C THR A 244 10.03 -18.54 -7.43
N ALA A 245 9.02 -19.30 -7.87
CA ALA A 245 8.20 -18.90 -9.03
C ALA A 245 7.40 -17.62 -8.74
N TRP A 246 6.88 -17.48 -7.52
CA TRP A 246 6.18 -16.27 -7.09
C TRP A 246 7.08 -15.04 -7.06
N ARG A 247 8.30 -15.14 -6.51
CA ARG A 247 9.27 -14.04 -6.52
C ARG A 247 9.70 -13.68 -7.94
N ALA A 248 9.86 -14.65 -8.83
CA ALA A 248 10.14 -14.40 -10.24
C ALA A 248 9.00 -13.64 -10.94
N ALA A 249 7.73 -13.94 -10.60
CA ALA A 249 6.57 -13.18 -11.09
C ALA A 249 6.52 -11.73 -10.57
N CYS A 250 7.13 -11.46 -9.41
CA CYS A 250 7.32 -10.11 -8.88
C CYS A 250 8.45 -9.33 -9.58
N THR A 251 9.25 -9.98 -10.41
CA THR A 251 10.35 -9.38 -11.17
C THR A 251 10.21 -9.65 -12.66
N ASN A 252 9.04 -9.33 -13.21
CA ASN A 252 8.78 -9.47 -14.62
C ASN A 252 9.47 -8.34 -15.42
N SER A 253 10.59 -8.69 -16.07
CA SER A 253 11.41 -7.75 -16.83
C SER A 253 10.73 -7.21 -18.09
N THR A 254 9.63 -7.83 -18.58
CA THR A 254 8.84 -7.26 -19.68
C THR A 254 8.17 -5.95 -19.26
N CYS A 255 8.02 -5.71 -17.96
CA CYS A 255 7.50 -4.48 -17.40
C CYS A 255 8.58 -3.41 -17.15
N GLY A 256 9.84 -3.67 -17.49
CA GLY A 256 10.99 -2.77 -17.30
C GLY A 256 12.02 -3.29 -16.28
N SER A 257 12.98 -2.45 -15.91
CA SER A 257 14.03 -2.80 -14.95
C SER A 257 13.45 -3.23 -13.61
N THR A 258 13.95 -4.34 -13.08
CA THR A 258 13.45 -4.98 -11.87
C THR A 258 14.54 -5.77 -11.14
N SER A 259 14.44 -5.88 -9.82
CA SER A 259 15.34 -6.67 -8.98
C SER A 259 14.69 -6.99 -7.64
N VAL A 260 15.03 -8.16 -7.07
CA VAL A 260 14.78 -8.47 -5.66
C VAL A 260 15.99 -8.02 -4.85
N SER A 261 15.76 -7.23 -3.80
CA SER A 261 16.81 -6.85 -2.84
C SER A 261 16.87 -7.82 -1.65
N SER A 262 15.71 -8.29 -1.17
CA SER A 262 15.62 -9.24 -0.07
C SER A 262 14.25 -9.90 0.00
N PHE A 263 14.12 -10.97 0.78
CA PHE A 263 12.84 -11.51 1.20
C PHE A 263 12.93 -12.04 2.63
N ALA A 264 11.80 -12.13 3.33
CA ALA A 264 11.72 -12.66 4.68
C ALA A 264 10.39 -13.39 4.90
N ASN A 265 10.46 -14.55 5.56
CA ASN A 265 9.29 -15.26 6.06
C ASN A 265 8.97 -14.76 7.48
N THR A 266 7.69 -14.74 7.81
CA THR A 266 7.18 -14.33 9.14
C THR A 266 6.00 -15.19 9.54
N ALA A 267 5.60 -15.13 10.81
CA ALA A 267 4.33 -15.69 11.25
C ALA A 267 3.13 -15.06 10.52
N GLY A 268 2.07 -15.83 10.31
CA GLY A 268 0.88 -15.41 9.55
C GLY A 268 0.23 -14.12 10.06
N ASN A 269 0.24 -13.90 11.38
CA ASN A 269 -0.37 -12.75 12.05
C ASN A 269 0.34 -11.41 11.76
N VAL A 270 1.56 -11.43 11.22
CA VAL A 270 2.23 -10.20 10.77
C VAL A 270 1.46 -9.64 9.56
N TYR A 271 0.99 -8.40 9.69
CA TYR A 271 0.28 -7.68 8.64
C TYR A 271 1.24 -7.02 7.66
N TYR A 272 2.26 -6.36 8.21
CA TYR A 272 3.34 -5.75 7.47
C TYR A 272 4.67 -5.97 8.21
N ARG A 273 5.74 -6.18 7.43
CA ARG A 273 7.12 -6.19 7.92
C ARG A 273 7.89 -5.09 7.21
N SER A 274 8.58 -4.25 7.96
CA SER A 274 9.49 -3.27 7.36
C SER A 274 10.81 -3.93 6.93
N PRO A 275 11.58 -3.33 6.02
CA PRO A 275 12.92 -3.78 5.67
C PRO A 275 13.86 -3.89 6.89
N SER A 276 13.69 -3.02 7.89
CA SER A 276 14.45 -3.04 9.15
C SER A 276 14.06 -4.21 10.08
N GLY A 277 12.97 -4.92 9.77
CA GLY A 277 12.44 -6.04 10.54
C GLY A 277 11.42 -5.67 11.61
N SER A 278 10.91 -4.43 11.62
CA SER A 278 9.77 -4.08 12.47
C SER A 278 8.48 -4.67 11.92
N LEU A 279 7.55 -4.96 12.81
CA LEU A 279 6.32 -5.69 12.56
C LEU A 279 5.13 -4.79 12.88
N LEU A 280 4.11 -4.89 12.05
CA LEU A 280 2.81 -4.27 12.28
C LEU A 280 1.73 -5.34 12.14
N TYR A 281 0.69 -5.22 12.96
CA TYR A 281 -0.34 -6.23 13.17
C TYR A 281 -1.73 -5.67 12.90
N ASP A 282 -2.65 -6.54 12.48
CA ASP A 282 -4.07 -6.23 12.24
C ASP A 282 -4.92 -7.41 12.70
N ASN A 283 -4.80 -7.76 13.99
CA ASN A 283 -5.31 -9.02 14.54
C ASN A 283 -6.83 -9.18 14.39
N ASN A 284 -7.57 -8.07 14.31
CA ASN A 284 -9.03 -8.04 14.18
C ASN A 284 -9.49 -7.76 12.74
N LEU A 285 -8.57 -7.70 11.78
CA LEU A 285 -8.85 -7.41 10.37
C LEU A 285 -9.52 -6.05 10.13
N VAL A 286 -9.34 -5.08 11.02
CA VAL A 286 -9.95 -3.76 10.90
C VAL A 286 -9.36 -3.05 9.67
N ASN A 287 -8.03 -2.99 9.59
CA ASN A 287 -7.37 -2.36 8.45
C ASN A 287 -7.60 -3.16 7.17
N THR A 288 -7.52 -4.49 7.27
CA THR A 288 -7.77 -5.44 6.18
C THR A 288 -9.12 -5.21 5.54
N ASN A 289 -10.20 -5.26 6.32
CA ASN A 289 -11.54 -5.17 5.77
C ASN A 289 -11.84 -3.76 5.24
N CYS A 290 -11.34 -2.72 5.90
CA CYS A 290 -11.44 -1.34 5.41
C CYS A 290 -10.74 -1.15 4.06
N THR A 291 -9.49 -1.58 3.95
CA THR A 291 -8.70 -1.51 2.70
C THR A 291 -9.35 -2.30 1.56
N LEU A 292 -9.80 -3.53 1.83
CA LEU A 292 -10.49 -4.35 0.82
C LEU A 292 -11.81 -3.71 0.37
N THR A 293 -12.55 -3.09 1.29
CA THR A 293 -13.78 -2.35 0.95
C THR A 293 -13.47 -1.16 0.04
N ALA A 294 -12.46 -0.36 0.40
CA ALA A 294 -12.03 0.81 -0.38
C ALA A 294 -11.61 0.44 -1.81
N PHE A 295 -11.05 -0.76 -2.02
CA PHE A 295 -10.56 -1.22 -3.32
C PHE A 295 -11.52 -2.18 -4.04
N SER A 296 -12.67 -2.51 -3.45
CA SER A 296 -13.59 -3.56 -3.95
C SER A 296 -14.06 -3.33 -5.39
N ALA A 297 -14.32 -2.08 -5.76
CA ALA A 297 -14.74 -1.67 -7.10
C ALA A 297 -13.58 -1.53 -8.10
N LEU A 298 -12.33 -1.54 -7.63
CA LEU A 298 -11.15 -1.31 -8.48
C LEU A 298 -10.72 -2.59 -9.22
N SER A 299 -10.09 -2.40 -10.36
CA SER A 299 -9.53 -3.45 -11.20
C SER A 299 -8.45 -2.88 -12.13
N GLY A 300 -7.50 -3.71 -12.54
CA GLY A 300 -6.41 -3.29 -13.44
C GLY A 300 -5.32 -2.48 -12.72
N CYS A 301 -4.59 -1.66 -13.48
CA CYS A 301 -3.31 -1.08 -13.02
C CYS A 301 -3.35 0.44 -12.82
N THR A 302 -4.53 1.06 -12.69
CA THR A 302 -4.63 2.52 -12.55
C THR A 302 -4.06 3.02 -11.22
N THR A 303 -3.13 3.97 -11.32
CA THR A 303 -2.48 4.67 -10.22
C THR A 303 -2.81 6.18 -10.26
N PRO A 304 -2.69 6.91 -9.12
CA PRO A 304 -2.42 6.39 -7.78
C PRO A 304 -3.64 5.71 -7.16
N THR A 305 -3.40 4.84 -6.18
CA THR A 305 -4.48 4.17 -5.45
C THR A 305 -5.24 5.17 -4.56
N PRO A 306 -6.57 5.03 -4.36
CA PRO A 306 -7.30 5.82 -3.38
C PRO A 306 -6.70 5.72 -1.98
N SER A 307 -6.80 6.80 -1.19
CA SER A 307 -6.22 6.83 0.16
C SER A 307 -6.96 5.88 1.10
N THR A 308 -6.19 5.07 1.82
CA THR A 308 -6.66 4.23 2.94
C THR A 308 -6.21 4.78 4.29
N ALA A 309 -5.78 6.04 4.36
CA ALA A 309 -5.33 6.68 5.62
C ALA A 309 -6.42 6.74 6.70
N HIS A 310 -7.70 6.63 6.31
CA HIS A 310 -8.84 6.54 7.23
C HIS A 310 -9.03 5.14 7.84
N CYS A 311 -8.33 4.12 7.34
CA CYS A 311 -8.41 2.76 7.87
C CYS A 311 -7.54 2.62 9.13
N GLY A 312 -8.18 2.40 10.28
CA GLY A 312 -7.53 2.13 11.56
C GLY A 312 -7.03 0.69 11.72
N PHE A 313 -6.73 0.28 12.95
CA PHE A 313 -6.27 -1.05 13.37
C PHE A 313 -7.05 -1.55 14.60
#